data_AF-F9N348-F1
#
_entry.id   AF-F9N348-F1
#
_cell.length_a   1.000
_cell.length_b   1.000
_cell.length_c   1.000
_cell.angle_alpha   90.00
_cell.angle_beta   90.00
_cell.angle_gamma   90.00
#
_symmetry.space_group_name_H-M   'P 1'
#
loop_
_entity.id
_entity.type
_entity.pdbx_description
1 polymer ?
#
loop_
_entity_poly.entity_id
_entity_poly.type
_entity_poly.pdbx_seq_one_letter_code
_entity_poly.pdbx_strand_id
1 'polypeptide(L)' 'MDTNCDPDEVDFPIPANDDAIRAVKLLAGKMADAILEGRQGEQDAFGTETASEEA' A
#
# COMPACT_ATOMS: atom_id res chain seq x y z
N MET A 1 -13.87 4.01 0.70
CA MET A 1 -15.15 4.62 1.05
C MET A 1 -16.09 4.41 -0.09
N ASP A 2 -17.16 3.68 0.21
CA ASP A 2 -18.31 3.52 -0.67
C ASP A 2 -19.18 4.78 -0.64
N THR A 3 -20.27 4.79 -1.41
CA THR A 3 -21.16 5.92 -1.60
C THR A 3 -21.85 6.44 -0.32
N ASN A 4 -21.82 5.67 0.76
CA ASN A 4 -22.46 5.99 2.04
C ASN A 4 -21.48 6.46 3.13
N CYS A 5 -20.17 6.49 2.88
CA CYS A 5 -19.16 6.90 3.85
C CYS A 5 -18.63 8.30 3.53
N ASP A 6 -18.64 9.19 4.53
CA ASP A 6 -18.09 10.54 4.41
C ASP A 6 -16.55 10.50 4.34
N PRO A 7 -15.93 11.05 3.28
CA PRO A 7 -14.48 10.98 3.07
C PRO A 7 -13.69 11.99 3.90
N ASP A 8 -14.36 12.91 4.62
CA ASP A 8 -13.72 14.00 5.36
C ASP A 8 -12.98 13.54 6.64
N GLU A 9 -13.21 12.30 7.08
CA GLU A 9 -12.59 11.71 8.28
C GLU A 9 -11.25 10.98 7.98
N VAL A 10 -10.84 10.90 6.70
CA VAL A 10 -9.69 10.10 6.26
C VAL A 10 -8.74 10.93 5.40
N ASP A 11 -7.45 10.95 5.74
CA ASP A 11 -6.43 11.73 5.01
C ASP A 11 -6.23 11.23 3.57
N PHE A 12 -6.37 9.92 3.35
CA PHE A 12 -6.22 9.26 2.06
C PHE A 12 -7.44 8.37 1.75
N PRO A 13 -8.55 8.95 1.28
CA PRO A 13 -9.76 8.18 1.00
C PRO A 13 -9.56 7.31 -0.24
N ILE A 14 -9.66 5.99 -0.07
CA ILE A 14 -9.60 5.03 -1.18
C ILE A 14 -11.03 4.70 -1.61
N PRO A 15 -11.48 5.08 -2.82
CA PRO A 15 -12.81 4.72 -3.30
C PRO A 15 -12.88 3.20 -3.52
N ALA A 16 -13.78 2.54 -2.81
CA ALA A 16 -13.90 1.08 -2.82
C ALA A 16 -15.29 0.67 -2.36
N ASN A 17 -15.83 -0.40 -2.97
CA ASN A 17 -17.06 -1.06 -2.55
C ASN A 17 -16.77 -1.92 -1.31
N ASP A 18 -17.16 -1.45 -0.13
CA ASP A 18 -16.96 -2.11 1.16
C ASP A 18 -17.98 -3.24 1.43
N ASP A 19 -19.16 -3.20 0.80
CA ASP A 19 -20.17 -4.25 0.86
C ASP A 19 -19.68 -5.60 0.31
N ALA A 20 -18.73 -5.57 -0.63
CA ALA A 20 -18.17 -6.77 -1.23
C ALA A 20 -16.98 -7.31 -0.42
N ILE A 21 -17.17 -8.45 0.26
CA ILE A 21 -16.08 -9.15 0.97
C ILE A 21 -14.84 -9.45 0.10
N ARG A 22 -15.04 -9.64 -1.20
CA ARG A 22 -13.96 -9.84 -2.17
C ARG A 22 -13.13 -8.56 -2.39
N ALA A 23 -13.78 -7.40 -2.42
CA ALA A 23 -13.11 -6.12 -2.58
C ALA A 23 -12.29 -5.77 -1.33
N VAL A 24 -12.84 -5.99 -0.13
CA VAL A 24 -12.11 -5.81 1.13
C VAL A 24 -10.88 -6.73 1.20
N LYS A 25 -11.03 -8.01 0.85
CA LYS A 25 -9.90 -8.96 0.82
C LYS A 25 -8.83 -8.57 -0.19
N LEU A 26 -9.23 -8.09 -1.36
CA LEU A 26 -8.29 -7.64 -2.39
C LEU A 26 -7.52 -6.40 -1.93
N LEU A 27 -8.20 -5.42 -1.34
CA LEU A 27 -7.59 -4.20 -0.85
C LEU A 27 -6.62 -4.49 0.30
N ALA A 28 -7.06 -5.28 1.29
CA ALA A 28 -6.22 -5.69 2.41
C ALA A 28 -5.00 -6.51 1.95
N GLY A 29 -5.19 -7.42 0.98
CA GLY A 29 -4.08 -8.18 0.39
C GLY A 29 -3.07 -7.28 -0.31
N LYS A 30 -3.53 -6.33 -1.13
CA LYS A 30 -2.65 -5.38 -1.82
C LYS A 30 -1.91 -4.44 -0.88
N MET A 31 -2.55 -4.03 0.22
CA MET A 31 -1.88 -3.26 1.27
C MET A 31 -0.82 -4.11 1.99
N ALA A 32 -1.11 -5.37 2.30
CA ALA A 32 -0.14 -6.27 2.91
C ALA A 32 1.06 -6.53 2.00
N ASP A 33 0.82 -6.76 0.71
CA ASP A 33 1.87 -6.90 -0.32
C ASP A 33 2.74 -5.64 -0.36
N ALA A 34 2.13 -4.45 -0.45
CA ALA A 34 2.85 -3.18 -0.47
C ALA A 34 3.66 -2.91 0.80
N ILE A 35 3.18 -3.32 1.98
CA ILE A 35 3.93 -3.21 3.23
C ILE A 35 5.11 -4.19 3.24
N LEU A 36 4.93 -5.42 2.76
CA LEU A 36 6.00 -6.40 2.65
C LEU A 36 7.07 -5.95 1.65
N GLU A 37 6.65 -5.44 0.49
CA GLU A 37 7.52 -4.82 -0.51
C GLU A 37 8.22 -3.58 0.03
N GLY A 38 7.56 -2.73 0.81
CA GLY A 38 8.21 -1.57 1.45
C GLY A 38 9.27 -2.00 2.47
N ARG A 39 8.98 -3.02 3.29
CA ARG A 39 9.91 -3.54 4.30
C ARG A 39 11.07 -4.33 3.71
N GLN A 40 10.86 -5.03 2.59
CA GLN A 40 11.92 -5.69 1.82
C GLN A 40 12.69 -4.67 0.98
N GLY A 41 12.00 -3.70 0.39
CA GLY A 41 12.56 -2.58 -0.33
C GLY A 41 13.44 -1.68 0.53
N GLU A 42 13.21 -1.56 1.83
CA GLU A 42 14.17 -0.93 2.76
C GLU A 42 15.46 -1.77 2.93
N GLN A 43 15.39 -3.10 2.78
CA GLN A 43 16.58 -3.96 2.81
C GLN A 43 17.34 -3.95 1.47
N ASP A 44 16.62 -3.87 0.35
CA ASP A 44 17.19 -3.85 -1.00
C ASP A 44 17.61 -2.44 -1.47
N ALA A 45 16.92 -1.38 -1.06
CA ALA A 45 17.31 0.01 -1.35
C ALA A 45 18.58 0.40 -0.58
N PHE A 46 18.76 -0.08 0.65
CA PHE A 46 20.03 0.06 1.37
C PHE A 46 21.16 -0.79 0.74
N GLY A 47 20.82 -1.84 -0.02
CA GLY A 47 21.78 -2.67 -0.74
C GLY A 47 22.13 -2.21 -2.16
N THR A 48 21.35 -1.29 -2.76
CA THR A 48 21.50 -0.93 -4.18
C THR A 48 22.00 0.50 -4.40
N GLU A 49 21.85 1.43 -3.43
CA GLU A 49 22.45 2.77 -3.57
C GLU A 49 23.97 2.82 -3.32
N THR A 50 24.56 1.84 -2.62
CA THR A 50 26.02 1.82 -2.39
C THR A 50 26.86 1.22 -3.53
N ALA A 51 26.25 0.64 -4.57
CA ALA A 51 27.01 -0.03 -5.64
C ALA A 51 27.26 0.84 -6.88
N SER A 52 26.63 2.02 -7.00
CA SER A 52 26.78 2.90 -8.17
C SER A 52 27.74 4.09 -7.99
N GLU A 53 28.39 4.23 -6.83
CA GLU A 53 29.26 5.38 -6.55
C GLU A 53 30.61 4.97 -5.91
N GLU A 54 31.31 3.99 -6.49
CA GLU A 54 32.78 3.91 -6.40
C GLU A 54 33.31 3.26 -7.69
N ALA A 55 33.49 4.10 -8.72
CA ALA A 55 34.28 3.85 -9.92
C ALA A 55 35.48 4.80 -9.94
#